data_AF-A0A3D4UKU6-F1
#
_entry.id   AF-A0A3D4UKU6-F1
#
_cell.length_a   1.000
_cell.length_b   1.000
_cell.length_c   1.000
_cell.angle_alpha   90.00
_cell.angle_beta   90.00
_cell.angle_gamma   90.00
#
_symmetry.space_group_name_H-M   'P 1'
#
loop_
_entity.id
_entity.type
_entity.pdbx_description
1 polymer ?
#
loop_
_entity_poly.entity_id
_entity_poly.type
_entity_poly.pdbx_seq_one_letter_code
_entity_poly.pdbx_strand_id
1 'polypeptide(L)'
;MVSRRVCLPLQRRGAPVNKPSGHIQANERVTFSIRYQDDDLLVVEKPARVVTQPGVGHQHDTLLNGLFAKFGPQLQQLGTARDFGLVHRLDRETSGVLVVALTAQGYDGMRALFEQRKVSKFYWAICHKAPRDTQGVIKKPIAEQLKRKDRYTSIKSAKISATGKAAVTAYRVLASNELGALIEAHPVTGRLHQVRVHLDLIGSAVLGDNLYGPNIV
;
A
#
# COMPACT_ATOMS: atom_id res chain seq x y z
N MET A 1 -7.48 -6.14 9.93
CA MET A 1 -6.41 -5.11 9.97
C MET A 1 -5.17 -5.67 9.30
N VAL A 2 -4.51 -4.89 8.42
CA VAL A 2 -3.29 -5.32 7.71
C VAL A 2 -2.15 -4.36 8.02
N SER A 3 -0.98 -4.85 8.45
CA SER A 3 0.21 -4.05 8.75
C SER A 3 1.43 -4.49 7.94
N ARG A 4 2.13 -3.54 7.29
CA ARG A 4 3.29 -3.81 6.41
C ARG A 4 4.65 -3.58 7.09
N ARG A 5 5.66 -4.41 6.78
CA ARG A 5 7.10 -4.14 7.01
C ARG A 5 7.93 -4.15 5.71
N VAL A 6 9.11 -3.50 5.69
CA VAL A 6 9.97 -3.32 4.50
C VAL A 6 11.47 -3.51 4.84
N CYS A 7 12.26 -4.10 3.94
CA CYS A 7 13.73 -4.25 4.01
C CYS A 7 14.40 -3.70 2.72
N LEU A 8 15.54 -2.99 2.83
CA LEU A 8 16.14 -2.17 1.75
C LEU A 8 17.64 -2.49 1.48
N PRO A 9 18.06 -2.69 0.20
CA PRO A 9 19.46 -2.68 -0.23
C PRO A 9 19.86 -1.42 -1.05
N LEU A 10 21.17 -1.18 -1.27
CA LEU A 10 21.79 0.06 -1.82
C LEU A 10 21.99 0.11 -3.37
N GLN A 11 21.93 1.34 -3.95
CA GLN A 11 22.52 1.91 -5.20
C GLN A 11 21.79 1.97 -6.59
N ARG A 12 21.81 3.23 -7.16
CA ARG A 12 21.93 3.85 -8.55
C ARG A 12 21.14 3.30 -9.79
N ARG A 13 20.63 4.04 -10.80
CA ARG A 13 20.25 5.43 -11.22
C ARG A 13 19.43 5.30 -12.55
N GLY A 14 18.48 6.20 -12.90
CA GLY A 14 17.85 6.35 -14.25
C GLY A 14 16.56 7.21 -14.30
N ALA A 15 16.36 8.05 -15.35
CA ALA A 15 15.59 9.32 -15.38
C ALA A 15 14.06 9.30 -15.72
N PRO A 16 13.29 10.40 -15.50
CA PRO A 16 11.81 10.40 -15.49
C PRO A 16 11.10 11.17 -16.62
N VAL A 17 9.76 11.02 -16.71
CA VAL A 17 8.81 11.69 -17.64
C VAL A 17 7.73 12.47 -16.84
N ASN A 18 7.26 13.59 -17.41
CA ASN A 18 6.60 14.73 -16.75
C ASN A 18 5.07 14.60 -16.50
N LYS A 19 4.54 15.23 -15.42
CA LYS A 19 3.09 15.39 -15.10
C LYS A 19 2.82 16.73 -14.37
N PRO A 20 1.63 17.35 -14.54
CA PRO A 20 1.36 18.78 -14.25
C PRO A 20 1.36 19.14 -12.77
N SER A 21 1.81 20.37 -12.47
CA SER A 21 2.11 20.96 -11.15
C SER A 21 0.87 21.10 -10.23
N GLY A 22 0.79 20.28 -9.19
CA GLY A 22 -0.25 20.33 -8.15
C GLY A 22 0.32 20.82 -6.82
N HIS A 23 -0.14 21.96 -6.31
CA HIS A 23 0.24 22.43 -4.98
C HIS A 23 -0.41 21.53 -3.91
N ILE A 24 0.39 20.85 -3.08
CA ILE A 24 -0.11 20.05 -1.96
C ILE A 24 -0.23 20.93 -0.72
N GLN A 25 -1.44 21.07 -0.18
CA GLN A 25 -1.65 21.81 1.06
C GLN A 25 -1.19 20.97 2.27
N ALA A 26 -0.33 21.55 3.11
CA ALA A 26 0.10 20.95 4.37
C ALA A 26 -1.09 20.80 5.34
N ASN A 27 -1.10 19.71 6.12
CA ASN A 27 -2.09 19.49 7.17
C ASN A 27 -1.47 18.79 8.40
N GLU A 28 -1.20 19.57 9.46
CA GLU A 28 -0.61 19.09 10.72
C GLU A 28 -1.52 18.13 11.50
N ARG A 29 -2.83 18.10 11.21
CA ARG A 29 -3.76 17.16 11.87
C ARG A 29 -3.57 15.72 11.40
N VAL A 30 -2.92 15.50 10.26
CA VAL A 30 -2.59 14.16 9.78
C VAL A 30 -1.26 13.72 10.37
N THR A 31 -1.34 12.88 11.41
CA THR A 31 -0.16 12.40 12.13
C THR A 31 0.36 11.08 11.58
N PHE A 32 1.67 10.87 11.74
CA PHE A 32 2.39 9.64 11.40
C PHE A 32 3.62 9.53 12.30
N SER A 33 4.11 8.31 12.49
CA SER A 33 5.36 8.08 13.22
C SER A 33 6.53 7.92 12.26
N ILE A 34 7.70 8.44 12.62
CA ILE A 34 8.94 8.24 11.85
C ILE A 34 9.67 7.06 12.47
N ARG A 35 10.04 6.08 11.64
CA ARG A 35 10.83 4.90 12.05
C ARG A 35 12.30 4.99 11.65
N TYR A 36 12.58 5.73 10.58
CA TYR A 36 13.93 5.98 10.10
C TYR A 36 13.94 7.25 9.26
N GLN A 37 15.04 7.99 9.30
CA GLN A 37 15.29 9.16 8.47
C GLN A 37 16.79 9.29 8.23
N ASP A 38 17.18 9.47 6.98
CA ASP A 38 18.49 9.96 6.57
C ASP A 38 18.33 11.13 5.59
N ASP A 39 19.42 11.53 4.92
CA ASP A 39 19.43 12.65 3.98
C ASP A 39 18.58 12.40 2.72
N ASP A 40 18.46 11.14 2.29
CA ASP A 40 17.80 10.75 1.05
C ASP A 40 16.39 10.16 1.26
N LEU A 41 16.15 9.52 2.40
CA LEU A 41 14.99 8.66 2.66
C LEU A 41 14.38 8.90 4.04
N LEU A 42 13.06 8.76 4.07
CA LEU A 42 12.22 8.76 5.26
C LEU A 42 11.36 7.49 5.27
N VAL A 43 11.33 6.80 6.40
CA VAL A 43 10.45 5.65 6.62
C VAL A 43 9.43 6.03 7.68
N VAL A 44 8.16 6.06 7.29
CA VAL A 44 7.05 6.41 8.16
C VAL A 44 6.13 5.23 8.40
N GLU A 45 5.45 5.23 9.54
CA GLU A 45 4.30 4.39 9.77
C GLU A 45 3.00 5.16 9.50
N LYS A 46 2.31 4.74 8.45
CA LYS A 46 0.98 5.25 8.13
C LYS A 46 -0.06 4.58 9.05
N PRO A 47 -0.88 5.35 9.78
CA PRO A 47 -2.01 4.78 10.50
C PRO A 47 -3.06 4.21 9.53
N ALA A 48 -3.91 3.31 10.02
CA ALA A 48 -5.08 2.87 9.27
C ALA A 48 -6.07 4.04 9.09
N ARG A 49 -6.97 3.92 8.11
CA ARG A 49 -8.01 4.91 7.73
C ARG A 49 -7.50 6.23 7.12
N VAL A 50 -6.19 6.42 7.02
CA VAL A 50 -5.56 7.56 6.32
C VAL A 50 -5.22 7.18 4.88
N VAL A 51 -5.65 8.00 3.92
CA VAL A 51 -5.30 7.83 2.50
C VAL A 51 -3.84 8.24 2.28
N THR A 52 -3.12 7.56 1.37
CA THR A 52 -1.70 7.88 1.13
C THR A 52 -1.49 9.21 0.39
N GLN A 53 -2.25 9.47 -0.67
CA GLN A 53 -2.05 10.60 -1.59
C GLN A 53 -3.39 11.25 -1.91
N PRO A 54 -3.45 12.59 -2.16
CA PRO A 54 -4.69 13.28 -2.48
C PRO A 54 -5.45 12.67 -3.65
N GLY A 55 -6.77 12.70 -3.55
CA GLY A 55 -7.67 12.19 -4.57
C GLY A 55 -9.12 12.58 -4.30
N VAL A 56 -10.04 12.02 -5.09
CA VAL A 56 -11.49 12.29 -4.96
C VAL A 56 -11.94 11.95 -3.54
N GLY A 57 -12.56 12.94 -2.86
CA GLY A 57 -13.03 12.83 -1.48
C GLY A 57 -11.94 12.96 -0.40
N HIS A 58 -10.67 13.09 -0.78
CA HIS A 58 -9.53 13.17 0.14
C HIS A 58 -8.46 14.13 -0.40
N GLN A 59 -8.78 15.43 -0.48
CA GLN A 59 -7.86 16.42 -1.06
C GLN A 59 -6.82 16.94 -0.06
N HIS A 60 -7.17 16.96 1.23
CA HIS A 60 -6.41 17.65 2.27
C HIS A 60 -6.13 16.83 3.53
N ASP A 61 -6.57 15.56 3.58
CA ASP A 61 -6.54 14.68 4.76
C ASP A 61 -5.71 13.40 4.55
N THR A 62 -4.71 13.47 3.67
CA THR A 62 -3.86 12.32 3.31
C THR A 62 -2.50 12.35 4.00
N LEU A 63 -1.82 11.21 4.04
CA LEU A 63 -0.46 11.10 4.55
C LEU A 63 0.46 12.12 3.88
N LEU A 64 0.31 12.35 2.56
CA LEU A 64 1.12 13.35 1.86
C LEU A 64 0.88 14.77 2.39
N ASN A 65 -0.35 15.13 2.76
CA ASN A 65 -0.63 16.43 3.38
C ASN A 65 0.08 16.56 4.75
N GLY A 66 0.08 15.50 5.56
CA GLY A 66 0.83 15.44 6.81
C GLY A 66 2.34 15.53 6.59
N LEU A 67 2.87 14.81 5.60
CA LEU A 67 4.29 14.84 5.25
C LEU A 67 4.71 16.26 4.81
N PHE A 68 3.88 16.96 4.04
CA PHE A 68 4.13 18.35 3.64
C PHE A 68 4.18 19.33 4.81
N ALA A 69 3.48 19.06 5.90
CA ALA A 69 3.55 19.90 7.10
C ALA A 69 4.94 19.85 7.76
N LYS A 70 5.70 18.76 7.59
CA LYS A 70 7.02 18.59 8.22
C LYS A 70 8.21 18.65 7.24
N PHE A 71 8.00 18.25 5.99
CA PHE A 71 9.05 18.11 4.97
C PHE A 71 8.72 18.84 3.65
N GLY A 72 7.78 19.80 3.71
CA GLY A 72 7.24 20.50 2.55
C GLY A 72 8.28 20.98 1.53
N PRO A 73 9.36 21.69 1.92
CA PRO A 73 10.37 22.17 0.98
C PRO A 73 11.03 21.06 0.15
N GLN A 74 11.47 19.97 0.80
CA GLN A 74 12.10 18.83 0.12
C GLN A 74 11.13 18.13 -0.83
N LEU A 75 9.89 17.90 -0.37
CA LEU A 75 8.87 17.21 -1.17
C LEU A 75 8.40 18.08 -2.34
N GLN A 76 8.28 19.39 -2.15
CA GLN A 76 7.93 20.34 -3.19
C GLN A 76 9.02 20.41 -4.28
N GLN A 77 10.29 20.33 -3.91
CA GLN A 77 11.41 20.28 -4.86
C GLN A 77 11.36 19.04 -5.77
N LEU A 78 10.94 17.89 -5.22
CA LEU A 78 10.69 16.68 -6.01
C LEU A 78 9.53 16.85 -6.99
N GLY A 79 8.46 17.51 -6.53
CA GLY A 79 7.31 17.86 -7.32
C GLY A 79 6.53 16.65 -7.84
N THR A 80 5.58 16.92 -8.74
CA THR A 80 4.73 15.90 -9.38
C THR A 80 5.50 14.93 -10.26
N ALA A 81 6.65 15.33 -10.80
CA ALA A 81 7.50 14.46 -11.60
C ALA A 81 8.05 13.26 -10.81
N ARG A 82 8.13 13.38 -9.49
CA ARG A 82 8.57 12.32 -8.57
C ARG A 82 7.55 12.04 -7.49
N ASP A 83 6.27 12.22 -7.81
CA ASP A 83 5.13 11.94 -6.91
C ASP A 83 5.33 12.53 -5.49
N PHE A 84 6.03 13.67 -5.39
CA PHE A 84 6.43 14.29 -4.13
C PHE A 84 7.12 13.32 -3.15
N GLY A 85 7.99 12.45 -3.65
CA GLY A 85 8.75 11.48 -2.86
C GLY A 85 8.04 10.15 -2.60
N LEU A 86 6.76 10.00 -2.96
CA LEU A 86 6.02 8.75 -2.74
C LEU A 86 6.42 7.67 -3.76
N VAL A 87 7.33 6.77 -3.36
CA VAL A 87 7.77 5.66 -4.23
C VAL A 87 6.78 4.50 -4.30
N HIS A 88 5.89 4.40 -3.31
CA HIS A 88 4.80 3.43 -3.26
C HIS A 88 3.67 3.91 -2.34
N ARG A 89 2.55 3.15 -2.31
CA ARG A 89 1.37 3.48 -1.49
C ARG A 89 0.87 2.31 -0.66
N LEU A 90 0.06 2.63 0.35
CA LEU A 90 -0.77 1.70 1.11
C LEU A 90 -2.24 2.08 0.92
N ASP A 91 -3.12 1.08 0.98
CA ASP A 91 -4.57 1.31 0.96
C ASP A 91 -5.00 2.10 2.21
N ARG A 92 -6.14 2.79 2.13
CA ARG A 92 -6.69 3.59 3.23
C ARG A 92 -6.79 2.78 4.53
N GLU A 93 -7.39 1.59 4.46
CA GLU A 93 -7.60 0.71 5.62
C GLU A 93 -6.34 -0.06 6.06
N THR A 94 -5.23 0.04 5.32
CA THR A 94 -3.98 -0.65 5.65
C THR A 94 -3.05 0.28 6.43
N SER A 95 -2.50 -0.20 7.55
CA SER A 95 -1.48 0.50 8.31
C SER A 95 -0.07 -0.02 7.98
N GLY A 96 0.94 0.65 8.50
CA GLY A 96 2.32 0.17 8.52
C GLY A 96 3.27 0.98 7.67
N VAL A 97 4.38 0.36 7.31
CA VAL A 97 5.57 1.07 6.85
C VAL A 97 5.46 1.56 5.40
N LEU A 98 5.83 2.82 5.19
CA LEU A 98 5.94 3.47 3.90
C LEU A 98 7.27 4.21 3.76
N VAL A 99 7.95 4.00 2.64
CA VAL A 99 9.19 4.71 2.29
C VAL A 99 8.85 5.94 1.45
N VAL A 100 9.40 7.08 1.84
CA VAL A 100 9.29 8.37 1.17
C VAL A 100 10.70 8.84 0.84
N ALA A 101 10.95 9.28 -0.38
CA ALA A 101 12.20 9.92 -0.73
C ALA A 101 12.17 11.42 -0.41
N LEU A 102 13.27 11.93 0.12
CA LEU A 102 13.49 13.35 0.40
C LEU A 102 14.30 14.03 -0.72
N THR A 103 15.01 13.25 -1.53
CA THR A 103 15.84 13.74 -2.64
C THR A 103 15.51 13.01 -3.95
N ALA A 104 15.87 13.65 -5.08
CA ALA A 104 15.67 13.06 -6.40
C ALA A 104 16.46 11.74 -6.55
N GLN A 105 17.66 11.69 -5.98
CA GLN A 105 18.50 10.50 -5.95
C GLN A 105 17.83 9.37 -5.16
N GLY A 106 17.33 9.67 -3.95
CA GLY A 106 16.61 8.69 -3.13
C GLY A 106 15.37 8.14 -3.85
N TYR A 107 14.61 9.01 -4.52
CA TYR A 107 13.41 8.62 -5.26
C TYR A 107 13.74 7.69 -6.43
N ASP A 108 14.63 8.10 -7.31
CA ASP A 108 14.98 7.34 -8.52
C ASP A 108 15.61 5.99 -8.15
N GLY A 109 16.48 5.97 -7.12
CA GLY A 109 17.07 4.73 -6.59
C GLY A 109 16.02 3.77 -6.04
N MET A 110 15.11 4.26 -5.19
CA MET A 110 14.05 3.43 -4.61
C MET A 110 13.07 2.92 -5.66
N ARG A 111 12.69 3.75 -6.64
CA ARG A 111 11.86 3.34 -7.78
C ARG A 111 12.48 2.18 -8.53
N ALA A 112 13.77 2.27 -8.86
CA ALA A 112 14.49 1.19 -9.54
C ALA A 112 14.48 -0.11 -8.72
N LEU A 113 14.70 -0.04 -7.40
CA LEU A 113 14.65 -1.22 -6.52
C LEU A 113 13.25 -1.86 -6.47
N PHE A 114 12.19 -1.06 -6.46
CA PHE A 114 10.82 -1.57 -6.53
C PHE A 114 10.51 -2.23 -7.87
N GLU A 115 10.95 -1.64 -8.98
CA GLU A 115 10.77 -2.17 -10.33
C GLU A 115 11.53 -3.48 -10.54
N GLN A 116 12.76 -3.56 -10.01
CA GLN A 116 13.60 -4.76 -10.00
C GLN A 116 13.18 -5.79 -8.92
N ARG A 117 12.15 -5.49 -8.11
CA ARG A 117 11.66 -6.34 -7.00
C ARG A 117 12.74 -6.72 -5.97
N LYS A 118 13.73 -5.86 -5.77
CA LYS A 118 14.78 -6.01 -4.74
C LYS A 118 14.31 -5.58 -3.35
N VAL A 119 13.15 -4.93 -3.27
CA VAL A 119 12.52 -4.56 -1.99
C VAL A 119 11.62 -5.69 -1.51
N SER A 120 11.99 -6.32 -0.40
CA SER A 120 11.13 -7.28 0.28
C SER A 120 10.12 -6.57 1.17
N LYS A 121 8.87 -7.06 1.13
CA LYS A 121 7.78 -6.56 1.96
C LYS A 121 6.84 -7.70 2.32
N PHE A 122 6.32 -7.64 3.53
CA PHE A 122 5.29 -8.54 3.99
C PHE A 122 4.22 -7.78 4.75
N TYR A 123 3.08 -8.43 4.87
CA TYR A 123 1.89 -7.91 5.52
C TYR A 123 1.40 -8.92 6.53
N TRP A 124 1.14 -8.49 7.75
CA TRP A 124 0.38 -9.29 8.71
C TRP A 124 -1.09 -8.96 8.57
N ALA A 125 -1.92 -9.97 8.38
CA ALA A 125 -3.37 -9.86 8.28
C ALA A 125 -4.03 -10.81 9.27
N ILE A 126 -4.96 -10.26 10.06
CA ILE A 126 -5.88 -11.08 10.85
C ILE A 126 -7.06 -11.44 9.94
N CYS A 127 -7.30 -12.74 9.75
CA CYS A 127 -8.22 -13.30 8.78
C CYS A 127 -9.30 -14.17 9.44
N HIS A 128 -10.48 -14.18 8.84
CA HIS A 128 -11.58 -15.05 9.22
C HIS A 128 -11.28 -16.46 8.69
N LYS A 129 -11.27 -17.45 9.58
CA LYS A 129 -10.84 -18.84 9.33
C LYS A 129 -9.39 -18.99 8.85
N ALA A 130 -8.76 -20.07 9.28
CA ALA A 130 -7.48 -20.49 8.73
C ALA A 130 -7.68 -21.08 7.31
N PRO A 131 -6.73 -20.83 6.38
CA PRO A 131 -6.74 -21.51 5.10
C PRO A 131 -6.45 -23.01 5.30
N ARG A 132 -6.89 -23.84 4.35
CA ARG A 132 -6.66 -25.29 4.41
C ARG A 132 -5.16 -25.64 4.52
N ASP A 133 -4.34 -24.95 3.73
CA ASP A 133 -2.89 -25.11 3.75
C ASP A 133 -2.25 -23.99 4.59
N THR A 134 -1.33 -24.34 5.49
CA THR A 134 -0.68 -23.36 6.38
C THR A 134 0.34 -22.47 5.67
N GLN A 135 0.69 -22.77 4.42
CA GLN A 135 1.52 -21.95 3.55
C GLN A 135 1.18 -22.22 2.09
N GLY A 136 1.42 -21.24 1.22
CA GLY A 136 1.18 -21.43 -0.20
C GLY A 136 1.49 -20.21 -1.06
N VAL A 137 1.29 -20.36 -2.37
CA VAL A 137 1.47 -19.29 -3.35
C VAL A 137 0.21 -19.15 -4.20
N ILE A 138 -0.42 -17.98 -4.12
CA ILE A 138 -1.64 -17.65 -4.86
C ILE A 138 -1.24 -16.94 -6.15
N LYS A 139 -1.40 -17.62 -7.29
CA LYS A 139 -1.11 -17.11 -8.64
C LYS A 139 -2.42 -16.92 -9.43
N LYS A 140 -3.16 -15.86 -9.13
CA LYS A 140 -4.42 -15.55 -9.81
C LYS A 140 -4.42 -14.11 -10.31
N PRO A 141 -4.74 -13.84 -11.58
CA PRO A 141 -4.72 -12.47 -12.08
C PRO A 141 -5.84 -11.63 -11.47
N ILE A 142 -5.59 -10.33 -11.34
CA ILE A 142 -6.51 -9.36 -10.74
C ILE A 142 -6.86 -8.28 -11.76
N ALA A 143 -8.16 -8.04 -11.93
CA ALA A 143 -8.69 -6.91 -12.69
C ALA A 143 -9.20 -5.83 -11.72
N GLU A 144 -8.91 -4.56 -12.03
CA GLU A 144 -9.52 -3.41 -11.36
C GLU A 144 -10.96 -3.23 -11.86
N GLN A 145 -11.85 -2.78 -10.97
CA GLN A 145 -13.24 -2.48 -11.31
C GLN A 145 -13.78 -1.34 -10.43
N LEU A 146 -14.78 -0.63 -10.95
CA LEU A 146 -15.55 0.32 -10.16
C LEU A 146 -16.78 -0.38 -9.60
N LYS A 147 -16.89 -0.45 -8.27
CA LYS A 147 -18.08 -0.97 -7.59
C LYS A 147 -18.92 0.23 -7.16
N ARG A 148 -20.16 0.28 -7.63
CA ARG A 148 -21.12 1.31 -7.21
C ARG A 148 -21.34 1.20 -5.70
N LYS A 149 -21.14 2.29 -4.97
CA LYS A 149 -21.43 2.37 -3.53
C LYS A 149 -22.84 2.90 -3.32
N ASP A 150 -23.23 3.92 -4.07
CA ASP A 150 -24.57 4.51 -4.06
C ASP A 150 -24.92 5.12 -5.44
N ARG A 151 -26.01 5.90 -5.52
CA ARG A 151 -26.44 6.51 -6.78
C ARG A 151 -25.39 7.41 -7.43
N TYR A 152 -24.53 8.04 -6.66
CA TYR A 152 -23.59 9.09 -7.08
C TYR A 152 -22.12 8.70 -6.92
N THR A 153 -21.80 7.68 -6.11
CA THR A 153 -20.42 7.33 -5.80
C THR A 153 -20.05 5.89 -6.18
N SER A 154 -18.83 5.75 -6.69
CA SER A 154 -18.21 4.46 -7.01
C SER A 154 -16.88 4.33 -6.28
N ILE A 155 -16.59 3.12 -5.80
CA ILE A 155 -15.33 2.78 -5.13
C ILE A 155 -14.50 1.91 -6.07
N LYS A 156 -13.21 2.24 -6.21
CA LYS A 156 -12.25 1.35 -6.87
C LYS A 156 -12.08 0.08 -6.05
N SER A 157 -12.28 -1.05 -6.70
CA SER A 157 -12.09 -2.37 -6.14
C SER A 157 -11.38 -3.25 -7.17
N ALA A 158 -11.18 -4.50 -6.81
CA ALA A 158 -10.42 -5.49 -7.55
C ALA A 158 -11.14 -6.83 -7.47
N LYS A 159 -11.08 -7.64 -8.53
CA LYS A 159 -11.60 -9.01 -8.55
C LYS A 159 -10.62 -9.96 -9.22
N ILE A 160 -10.71 -11.23 -8.85
CA ILE A 160 -10.04 -12.31 -9.60
C ILE A 160 -10.67 -12.39 -10.99
N SER A 161 -9.85 -12.35 -12.03
CA SER A 161 -10.32 -12.42 -13.41
C SER A 161 -9.21 -12.92 -14.32
N ALA A 162 -9.54 -13.83 -15.24
CA ALA A 162 -8.58 -14.34 -16.21
C ALA A 162 -8.02 -13.25 -17.14
N THR A 163 -8.78 -12.19 -17.40
CA THR A 163 -8.35 -11.01 -18.18
C THR A 163 -7.63 -9.95 -17.33
N GLY A 164 -7.46 -10.22 -16.03
CA GLY A 164 -6.74 -9.34 -15.12
C GLY A 164 -5.22 -9.34 -15.32
N LYS A 165 -4.54 -8.44 -14.64
CA LYS A 165 -3.07 -8.40 -14.61
C LYS A 165 -2.53 -9.49 -13.70
N ALA A 166 -1.44 -10.12 -14.11
CA ALA A 166 -0.76 -11.14 -13.31
C ALA A 166 -0.47 -10.64 -11.88
N ALA A 167 -0.87 -11.45 -10.90
CA ALA A 167 -0.67 -11.19 -9.49
C ALA A 167 -0.22 -12.45 -8.75
N VAL A 168 0.75 -12.28 -7.85
CA VAL A 168 1.35 -13.37 -7.08
C VAL A 168 1.54 -12.94 -5.62
N THR A 169 1.00 -13.73 -4.70
CA THR A 169 1.16 -13.55 -3.26
C THR A 169 1.54 -14.89 -2.63
N ALA A 170 2.70 -14.96 -1.99
CA ALA A 170 3.03 -16.07 -1.11
C ALA A 170 2.46 -15.77 0.28
N TYR A 171 2.12 -16.79 1.06
CA TYR A 171 1.63 -16.61 2.42
C TYR A 171 2.08 -17.75 3.33
N ARG A 172 2.12 -17.47 4.63
CA ARG A 172 2.21 -18.47 5.70
C ARG A 172 1.32 -18.06 6.87
N VAL A 173 0.71 -19.04 7.51
CA VAL A 173 -0.05 -18.88 8.77
C VAL A 173 0.97 -18.81 9.90
N LEU A 174 0.92 -17.74 10.69
CA LEU A 174 1.77 -17.55 11.87
C LEU A 174 1.11 -18.12 13.13
N ALA A 175 -0.20 -17.99 13.24
CA ALA A 175 -1.02 -18.54 14.32
C ALA A 175 -2.46 -18.70 13.84
N SER A 176 -3.20 -19.66 14.38
CA SER A 176 -4.62 -19.85 14.08
C SER A 176 -5.36 -20.53 15.22
N ASN A 177 -6.66 -20.29 15.28
CA ASN A 177 -7.62 -21.01 16.11
C ASN A 177 -8.93 -21.20 15.33
N GLU A 178 -9.98 -21.68 16.00
CA GLU A 178 -11.29 -21.91 15.38
C GLU A 178 -11.95 -20.64 14.83
N LEU A 179 -11.61 -19.47 15.38
CA LEU A 179 -12.19 -18.18 14.99
C LEU A 179 -11.45 -17.53 13.81
N GLY A 180 -10.15 -17.80 13.64
CA GLY A 180 -9.38 -17.14 12.60
C GLY A 180 -7.90 -17.46 12.58
N ALA A 181 -7.17 -16.70 11.77
CA ALA A 181 -5.74 -16.86 11.57
C ALA A 181 -5.01 -15.52 11.47
N LEU A 182 -3.80 -15.48 12.03
CA LEU A 182 -2.80 -14.47 11.71
C LEU A 182 -1.96 -14.97 10.53
N ILE A 183 -2.06 -14.28 9.40
CA ILE A 183 -1.39 -14.65 8.15
C ILE A 183 -0.34 -13.61 7.82
N GLU A 184 0.87 -14.07 7.49
CA GLU A 184 1.90 -13.26 6.86
C GLU A 184 1.84 -13.44 5.34
N ALA A 185 1.52 -12.37 4.61
CA ALA A 185 1.41 -12.33 3.17
C ALA A 185 2.58 -11.56 2.54
N HIS A 186 3.21 -12.16 1.53
CA HIS A 186 4.34 -11.66 0.77
C HIS A 186 3.92 -11.42 -0.69
N PRO A 187 3.40 -10.24 -1.04
CA PRO A 187 3.01 -9.94 -2.41
C PRO A 187 4.25 -9.65 -3.27
N VAL A 188 4.49 -10.50 -4.26
CA VAL A 188 5.58 -10.36 -5.25
C VAL A 188 5.25 -9.28 -6.27
N THR A 189 3.96 -9.14 -6.60
CA THR A 189 3.42 -8.06 -7.43
C THR A 189 2.71 -7.01 -6.57
N GLY A 190 2.38 -5.84 -7.14
CA GLY A 190 1.63 -4.79 -6.45
C GLY A 190 0.35 -4.39 -7.19
N ARG A 191 -0.72 -5.20 -7.09
CA ARG A 191 -2.06 -4.85 -7.62
C ARG A 191 -2.95 -4.23 -6.55
N LEU A 192 -3.95 -3.47 -6.99
CA LEU A 192 -4.96 -2.88 -6.11
C LEU A 192 -5.60 -3.97 -5.23
N HIS A 193 -5.59 -3.76 -3.91
CA HIS A 193 -6.16 -4.69 -2.92
C HIS A 193 -5.66 -6.14 -3.00
N GLN A 194 -4.48 -6.39 -3.59
CA GLN A 194 -4.02 -7.73 -3.94
C GLN A 194 -4.05 -8.74 -2.78
N VAL A 195 -3.50 -8.38 -1.62
CA VAL A 195 -3.47 -9.27 -0.45
C VAL A 195 -4.90 -9.60 -0.01
N ARG A 196 -5.78 -8.60 0.02
CA ARG A 196 -7.18 -8.75 0.47
C ARG A 196 -7.96 -9.71 -0.43
N VAL A 197 -7.91 -9.49 -1.75
CA VAL A 197 -8.61 -10.33 -2.74
C VAL A 197 -8.03 -11.75 -2.80
N HIS A 198 -6.71 -11.90 -2.69
CA HIS A 198 -6.09 -13.23 -2.69
C HIS A 198 -6.42 -14.03 -1.42
N LEU A 199 -6.40 -13.40 -0.25
CA LEU A 199 -6.74 -14.09 1.00
C LEU A 199 -8.24 -14.44 1.07
N ASP A 200 -9.12 -13.58 0.56
CA ASP A 200 -10.54 -13.88 0.38
C ASP A 200 -10.76 -15.08 -0.55
N LEU A 201 -10.07 -15.14 -1.69
CA LEU A 201 -10.16 -16.24 -2.65
C LEU A 201 -9.90 -17.62 -2.01
N ILE A 202 -8.99 -17.72 -1.04
CA ILE A 202 -8.66 -18.98 -0.37
C ILE A 202 -9.53 -19.27 0.86
N GLY A 203 -10.61 -18.49 1.06
CA GLY A 203 -11.54 -18.65 2.18
C GLY A 203 -11.08 -18.00 3.50
N SER A 204 -10.01 -17.21 3.46
CA SER A 204 -9.39 -16.56 4.62
C SER A 204 -9.42 -15.04 4.52
N ALA A 205 -10.59 -14.48 4.25
CA ALA A 205 -10.75 -13.04 4.07
C ALA A 205 -10.29 -12.24 5.30
N VAL A 206 -9.73 -11.05 5.08
CA VAL A 206 -9.24 -10.19 6.16
C VAL A 206 -10.40 -9.74 7.05
N LEU A 207 -10.26 -9.88 8.37
CA LEU A 207 -11.26 -9.41 9.33
C LEU A 207 -11.36 -7.88 9.32
N GLY A 208 -12.61 -7.39 9.30
CA GLY A 208 -12.97 -5.98 9.17
C GLY A 208 -12.87 -5.43 7.74
N ASP A 209 -12.73 -6.30 6.74
CA ASP A 209 -12.71 -5.89 5.33
C ASP A 209 -14.12 -5.68 4.79
N ASN A 210 -14.59 -4.44 4.79
CA ASN A 210 -15.95 -4.10 4.31
C ASN A 210 -16.17 -4.26 2.79
N LEU A 211 -15.13 -4.57 2.00
CA LEU A 211 -15.25 -4.75 0.55
C LEU A 211 -15.26 -6.22 0.13
N TYR A 212 -14.44 -7.04 0.78
CA TYR A 212 -14.22 -8.45 0.42
C TYR A 212 -14.54 -9.42 1.54
N GLY A 213 -14.45 -8.98 2.80
CA GLY A 213 -14.70 -9.84 3.94
C GLY A 213 -16.18 -10.21 4.06
N PRO A 214 -16.47 -11.32 4.75
CA PRO A 214 -17.83 -11.66 5.13
C PRO A 214 -18.42 -10.54 6.00
N ASN A 215 -19.70 -10.19 5.76
CA ASN A 215 -20.48 -9.38 6.69
C ASN A 215 -20.79 -10.26 7.91
N ILE A 216 -19.84 -10.34 8.85
CA ILE A 216 -20.07 -10.96 10.14
C ILE A 216 -20.76 -9.88 10.97
N VAL A 217 -22.08 -10.02 11.12
CA VAL A 217 -22.92 -9.26 12.05
C VAL A 217 -22.81 -9.93 13.41
#